data_AF-A0A2G9T6U8-F1
#
_entry.id   AF-A0A2G9T6U8-F1
#
_cell.length_a   1.000
_cell.length_b   1.000
_cell.length_c   1.000
_cell.angle_alpha   90.00
_cell.angle_beta   90.00
_cell.angle_gamma   90.00
#
_symmetry.space_group_name_H-M   'P 1'
#
loop_
_entity.id
_entity.type
_entity.pdbx_description
1 polymer ?
#
loop_
_entity_poly.entity_id
_entity_poly.type
_entity_poly.pdbx_seq_one_letter_code
_entity_poly.pdbx_strand_id
1 'polypeptide(L)'
;WSDRELDEWLIARRLNRHCAVERQLKDSLLCEAADLFAEGEMWEDAIKILKELLPVYEITYVDYDKLASLMVRIAELYRKIDRENRAFFYYYLVAFYGKGFPSYLNGISFVFRSDKLERHADFMQRMQQ
;
A
#
# COMPACT_ATOMS: atom_id res chain seq x y z
N TRP A 1 -19.00 1.25 -4.96
CA TRP A 1 -19.34 2.61 -5.39
C TRP A 1 -20.83 2.83 -5.19
N SER A 2 -21.30 2.63 -3.95
CA SER A 2 -22.72 2.72 -3.60
C SER A 2 -22.88 3.76 -2.49
N ASP A 3 -24.03 4.42 -2.43
CA ASP A 3 -24.38 5.35 -1.33
C ASP A 3 -25.12 4.62 -0.19
N ARG A 4 -24.90 3.31 -0.03
CA ARG A 4 -25.38 2.57 1.13
C ARG A 4 -24.67 3.06 2.39
N GLU A 5 -25.43 3.22 3.47
CA GLU A 5 -24.87 3.51 4.78
C GLU A 5 -23.91 2.40 5.21
N LEU A 6 -22.85 2.79 5.90
CA LEU A 6 -21.86 1.85 6.42
C LEU A 6 -22.46 1.05 7.58
N ASP A 7 -22.17 -0.25 7.60
CA ASP A 7 -22.51 -1.09 8.75
C ASP A 7 -21.84 -0.58 10.02
N GLU A 8 -22.54 -0.73 11.15
CA GLU A 8 -22.07 -0.23 12.45
C GLU A 8 -20.68 -0.76 12.84
N TRP A 9 -20.36 -2.01 12.50
CA TRP A 9 -19.06 -2.62 12.80
C TRP A 9 -17.89 -1.99 12.02
N LEU A 10 -18.15 -1.37 10.86
CA LEU A 10 -17.15 -0.61 10.10
C LEU A 10 -16.88 0.77 10.72
N ILE A 11 -17.84 1.32 11.48
CA ILE A 11 -17.76 2.65 12.10
C ILE A 11 -17.30 2.59 13.57
N ALA A 12 -17.63 1.49 14.27
CA ALA A 12 -17.50 1.34 15.72
C ALA A 12 -16.08 1.61 16.26
N ARG A 13 -15.04 1.22 15.52
CA ARG A 13 -13.62 1.25 15.95
C ARG A 13 -12.90 2.59 15.79
N ARG A 14 -13.62 3.70 15.57
CA ARG A 14 -13.07 5.06 15.31
C ARG A 14 -12.29 5.23 13.99
N LEU A 15 -11.91 4.14 13.33
CA LEU A 15 -11.14 4.15 12.07
C LEU A 15 -11.83 4.95 10.96
N ASN A 16 -13.14 4.76 10.77
CA ASN A 16 -13.87 5.25 9.60
C ASN A 16 -14.98 6.26 9.92
N ARG A 17 -14.95 6.91 11.10
CA ARG A 17 -16.05 7.80 11.55
C ARG A 17 -16.29 9.03 10.67
N HIS A 18 -15.33 9.35 9.80
CA HIS A 18 -15.42 10.45 8.85
C HIS A 18 -16.18 10.07 7.56
N CYS A 19 -16.53 8.78 7.39
CA CYS A 19 -17.30 8.30 6.26
C CYS A 19 -18.71 7.90 6.70
N ALA A 20 -19.72 8.26 5.92
CA ALA A 20 -21.12 7.89 6.16
C ALA A 20 -21.57 6.72 5.26
N VAL A 21 -21.03 6.64 4.03
CA VAL A 21 -21.46 5.64 3.03
C VAL A 21 -20.30 4.80 2.50
N GLU A 22 -20.59 3.59 2.01
CA GLU A 22 -19.63 2.63 1.45
C GLU A 22 -18.67 3.27 0.44
N ARG A 23 -19.21 4.11 -0.43
CA ARG A 23 -18.44 4.85 -1.42
C ARG A 23 -17.35 5.73 -0.80
N GLN A 24 -17.70 6.54 0.20
CA GLN A 24 -16.76 7.48 0.82
C GLN A 24 -15.62 6.73 1.49
N LEU A 25 -15.96 5.62 2.15
CA LEU A 25 -14.96 4.76 2.75
C LEU A 25 -14.04 4.14 1.68
N LYS A 26 -14.61 3.61 0.59
CA LYS A 26 -13.82 3.03 -0.50
C LYS A 26 -12.91 4.08 -1.15
N ASP A 27 -13.40 5.28 -1.38
CA ASP A 27 -12.64 6.41 -1.93
C ASP A 27 -11.45 6.77 -1.03
N SER A 28 -11.70 6.91 0.27
CA SER A 28 -10.68 7.23 1.28
C SER A 28 -9.61 6.13 1.36
N LEU A 29 -10.01 4.86 1.43
CA LEU A 29 -9.08 3.73 1.52
C LEU A 29 -8.22 3.57 0.27
N LEU A 30 -8.77 3.80 -0.93
CA LEU A 30 -7.99 3.75 -2.17
C LEU A 30 -7.00 4.92 -2.25
N CYS A 31 -7.40 6.12 -1.81
CA CYS A 31 -6.47 7.25 -1.70
C CYS A 31 -5.34 6.96 -0.72
N GLU A 32 -5.66 6.49 0.49
CA GLU A 32 -4.69 6.14 1.53
C GLU A 32 -3.75 5.01 1.07
N ALA A 33 -4.29 3.96 0.45
CA ALA A 33 -3.48 2.89 -0.12
C ALA A 33 -2.51 3.43 -1.17
N ALA A 34 -2.98 4.27 -2.11
CA ALA A 34 -2.11 4.88 -3.11
C ALA A 34 -1.00 5.75 -2.48
N ASP A 35 -1.30 6.48 -1.41
CA ASP A 35 -0.31 7.28 -0.67
C ASP A 35 0.74 6.40 0.01
N LEU A 36 0.34 5.30 0.65
CA LEU A 36 1.26 4.31 1.25
C LEU A 36 2.14 3.65 0.18
N PHE A 37 1.58 3.30 -0.99
CA PHE A 37 2.37 2.78 -2.11
C PHE A 37 3.38 3.83 -2.62
N ALA A 38 2.97 5.10 -2.70
CA ALA A 38 3.83 6.19 -3.14
C ALA A 38 4.98 6.45 -2.16
N GLU A 39 4.72 6.42 -0.85
CA GLU A 39 5.73 6.50 0.22
C GLU A 39 6.71 5.32 0.16
N GLY A 40 6.19 4.12 -0.13
CA GLY A 40 6.99 2.92 -0.37
C GLY A 40 7.83 2.93 -1.66
N GLU A 41 7.76 3.98 -2.48
CA GLU A 41 8.33 4.08 -3.85
C GLU A 41 7.77 3.06 -4.86
N MET A 42 6.61 2.48 -4.55
CA MET A 42 5.87 1.57 -5.45
C MET A 42 4.91 2.38 -6.34
N TRP A 43 5.48 3.32 -7.09
CA TRP A 43 4.71 4.33 -7.83
C TRP A 43 3.80 3.75 -8.91
N GLU A 44 4.17 2.64 -9.56
CA GLU A 44 3.33 1.98 -10.54
C GLU A 44 2.04 1.44 -9.92
N ASP A 45 2.13 0.87 -8.72
CA ASP A 45 0.98 0.32 -8.00
C ASP A 45 0.10 1.45 -7.43
N ALA A 46 0.71 2.53 -6.95
CA ALA A 46 -0.03 3.76 -6.62
C ALA A 46 -0.81 4.28 -7.84
N ILE A 47 -0.18 4.37 -9.02
CA ILE A 47 -0.86 4.80 -10.26
C ILE A 47 -2.00 3.85 -10.63
N LYS A 48 -1.83 2.54 -10.51
CA LYS A 48 -2.90 1.56 -10.81
C LYS A 48 -4.13 1.84 -9.94
N ILE A 49 -3.94 2.05 -8.64
CA ILE A 49 -5.03 2.36 -7.71
C ILE A 49 -5.69 3.70 -8.06
N LEU A 50 -4.90 4.75 -8.30
CA LEU A 50 -5.45 6.06 -8.66
C LEU A 50 -6.24 6.01 -9.97
N LYS A 51 -5.83 5.18 -10.95
CA LYS A 51 -6.57 4.99 -12.20
C LYS A 51 -7.95 4.35 -12.01
N GLU A 52 -8.16 3.56 -10.95
CA GLU A 52 -9.49 3.04 -10.63
C GLU A 52 -10.48 4.15 -10.23
N LEU A 53 -9.97 5.29 -9.73
CA LEU A 53 -10.77 6.45 -9.34
C LEU A 53 -11.13 7.37 -10.51
N LEU A 54 -10.44 7.28 -11.66
CA LEU A 54 -10.74 8.10 -12.83
C LEU A 54 -12.20 7.97 -13.32
N PRO A 55 -12.71 6.77 -13.67
CA PRO A 55 -14.09 6.63 -14.14
C PRO A 55 -15.12 6.98 -13.05
N VAL A 56 -14.70 6.91 -11.79
CA VAL A 56 -15.53 7.22 -10.64
C VAL A 56 -15.80 8.72 -10.57
N TYR A 57 -14.75 9.53 -10.68
CA TYR A 57 -14.87 10.98 -10.71
C TYR A 57 -15.40 11.52 -12.05
N GLU A 58 -15.09 10.87 -13.17
CA GLU A 58 -15.52 11.31 -14.49
C GLU A 58 -17.00 10.97 -14.79
N ILE A 59 -17.41 9.73 -14.52
CA ILE A 59 -18.72 9.21 -14.97
C ILE A 59 -19.70 9.05 -13.81
N THR A 60 -19.23 8.57 -12.65
CA THR A 60 -20.15 8.18 -11.57
C THR A 60 -20.63 9.38 -10.75
N TYR A 61 -19.73 10.29 -10.39
CA TYR A 61 -20.05 11.46 -9.55
C TYR A 61 -19.85 12.81 -10.24
N VAL A 62 -19.18 12.82 -11.40
CA VAL A 62 -18.93 14.02 -12.21
C VAL A 62 -18.29 15.14 -11.36
N ASP A 63 -17.20 14.79 -10.67
CA ASP A 63 -16.39 15.70 -9.85
C ASP A 63 -15.08 16.01 -10.57
N TYR A 64 -15.12 17.04 -11.42
CA TYR A 64 -13.99 17.40 -12.27
C TYR A 64 -12.82 18.03 -11.49
N ASP A 65 -13.08 18.63 -10.32
CA ASP A 65 -12.03 19.20 -9.48
C ASP A 65 -11.17 18.10 -8.85
N LYS A 66 -11.83 17.06 -8.31
CA LYS A 66 -11.13 15.84 -7.88
C LYS A 66 -10.46 15.12 -9.02
N LEU A 67 -11.10 15.04 -10.19
CA LEU A 67 -10.50 14.42 -11.38
C LEU A 67 -9.21 15.12 -11.79
N ALA A 68 -9.21 16.46 -11.85
CA ALA A 68 -8.03 17.25 -12.18
C ALA A 68 -6.90 17.01 -11.17
N SER A 69 -7.23 17.06 -9.87
CA SER A 69 -6.27 16.80 -8.78
C SER A 69 -5.67 15.39 -8.87
N LEU A 70 -6.49 14.38 -9.19
CA LEU A 70 -6.07 12.99 -9.37
C LEU A 70 -5.12 12.83 -10.57
N MET A 71 -5.42 13.48 -11.70
CA MET A 71 -4.56 13.46 -12.88
C MET A 71 -3.19 14.10 -12.61
N VAL A 72 -3.15 15.19 -11.85
CA VAL A 72 -1.88 15.82 -11.42
C VAL A 72 -1.06 14.83 -10.59
N ARG A 73 -1.66 14.18 -9.58
CA ARG A 73 -0.98 13.15 -8.76
C ARG A 73 -0.42 12.01 -9.63
N ILE A 74 -1.19 11.50 -10.58
CA ILE A 74 -0.73 10.44 -11.50
C ILE A 74 0.46 10.92 -12.34
N ALA A 75 0.39 12.15 -12.88
CA ALA A 75 1.49 12.72 -13.66
C ALA A 75 2.76 12.92 -12.84
N GLU A 76 2.65 13.35 -11.58
CA GLU A 76 3.77 13.45 -10.65
C GLU A 76 4.41 12.09 -10.38
N LEU A 77 3.62 11.05 -10.14
CA LEU A 77 4.15 9.69 -9.95
C LEU A 77 4.88 9.18 -11.20
N TYR A 78 4.37 9.45 -12.41
CA TYR A 78 5.09 9.13 -13.64
C TYR A 78 6.43 9.86 -13.75
N ARG A 79 6.48 11.14 -13.34
CA ARG A 79 7.74 11.89 -13.30
C ARG A 79 8.72 11.31 -12.28
N LYS A 80 8.24 10.82 -11.13
CA LYS A 80 9.10 10.13 -10.15
C LYS A 80 9.70 8.87 -10.76
N ILE A 81 8.89 8.03 -11.42
CA ILE A 81 9.37 6.81 -12.12
C ILE A 81 10.50 7.13 -13.10
N ASP A 82 10.35 8.21 -13.87
CA ASP A 82 11.33 8.60 -14.89
C ASP A 82 12.62 9.21 -14.31
N ARG A 83 12.51 9.97 -13.20
CA ARG A 83 13.60 10.84 -12.73
C ARG A 83 14.30 10.36 -11.47
N GLU A 84 13.63 9.60 -10.62
CA GLU A 84 14.14 9.19 -9.32
C GLU A 84 14.66 7.75 -9.38
N ASN A 85 15.86 7.53 -8.81
CA ASN A 85 16.40 6.19 -8.65
C ASN A 85 15.84 5.53 -7.39
N ARG A 86 15.24 4.36 -7.54
CA ARG A 86 14.80 3.54 -6.39
C ARG A 86 16.00 2.91 -5.70
N ALA A 87 15.97 2.90 -4.38
CA ALA A 87 16.93 2.14 -3.61
C ALA A 87 16.79 0.63 -3.91
N PHE A 88 17.92 -0.04 -4.09
CA PHE A 88 17.93 -1.49 -4.23
C PHE A 88 17.63 -2.17 -2.89
N PHE A 89 17.08 -3.38 -2.99
CA PHE A 89 16.82 -4.30 -1.88
C PHE A 89 17.18 -5.71 -2.32
N TYR A 90 17.31 -6.61 -1.36
CA TYR A 90 17.66 -8.01 -1.58
C TYR A 90 16.52 -8.94 -1.17
N TYR A 91 16.54 -10.14 -1.72
CA TYR A 91 15.72 -11.24 -1.25
C TYR A 91 16.61 -12.29 -0.57
N TYR A 92 16.24 -12.69 0.63
CA TYR A 92 16.95 -13.69 1.42
C TYR A 92 16.05 -14.88 1.69
N LEU A 93 16.54 -16.08 1.40
CA LEU A 93 15.90 -17.31 1.87
C LEU A 93 16.34 -17.56 3.31
N VAL A 94 15.40 -17.51 4.24
CA VAL A 94 15.65 -17.76 5.67
C VAL A 94 14.92 -19.04 6.05
N ALA A 95 15.66 -19.99 6.61
CA ALA A 95 15.14 -21.27 7.06
C ALA A 95 15.24 -21.35 8.59
N PHE A 96 14.14 -21.74 9.23
CA PHE A 96 14.05 -21.82 10.68
C PHE A 96 14.24 -23.26 11.13
N TYR A 97 15.31 -23.52 11.90
CA TYR A 97 15.62 -24.85 12.41
C TYR A 97 15.94 -24.82 13.90
N GLY A 98 15.46 -25.83 14.62
CA GLY A 98 15.83 -26.08 16.01
C GLY A 98 14.65 -26.03 16.97
N LYS A 99 14.84 -26.61 18.16
CA LYS A 99 13.78 -26.75 19.17
C LYS A 99 13.39 -25.44 19.86
N GLY A 100 14.13 -24.36 19.62
CA GLY A 100 13.81 -23.02 20.14
C GLY A 100 12.73 -22.29 19.33
N PHE A 101 12.43 -22.74 18.11
CA PHE A 101 11.39 -22.14 17.29
C PHE A 101 10.02 -22.79 17.54
N PRO A 102 8.92 -22.02 17.43
CA PRO A 102 7.58 -22.58 17.40
C PRO A 102 7.44 -23.68 16.34
N SER A 103 6.60 -24.68 16.62
CA SER A 103 6.42 -25.84 15.75
C SER A 103 5.95 -25.49 14.34
N TYR A 104 5.22 -24.38 14.17
CA TYR A 104 4.75 -23.88 12.88
C TYR A 104 5.81 -23.16 12.04
N LEU A 105 7.03 -22.94 12.57
CA LEU A 105 8.16 -22.37 11.83
C LEU A 105 9.28 -23.39 11.61
N ASN A 106 9.44 -24.36 12.52
CA ASN A 106 10.56 -25.30 12.45
C ASN A 106 10.51 -26.19 11.19
N GLY A 107 11.59 -26.17 10.42
CA GLY A 107 11.70 -26.87 9.13
C GLY A 107 11.11 -26.11 7.95
N ILE A 108 10.64 -24.88 8.14
CA ILE A 108 10.06 -24.05 7.07
C ILE A 108 11.04 -22.95 6.69
N SER A 109 11.05 -22.65 5.39
CA SER A 109 11.83 -21.58 4.78
C SER A 109 10.93 -20.53 4.16
N PHE A 110 11.27 -19.26 4.33
CA PHE A 110 10.57 -18.12 3.75
C PHE A 110 11.52 -17.24 2.96
N VAL A 111 11.00 -16.57 1.94
CA VAL A 111 11.72 -15.53 1.22
C VAL A 111 11.38 -14.18 1.85
N PHE A 112 12.39 -13.53 2.42
CA PHE A 112 12.28 -12.19 3.00
C PHE A 112 12.78 -11.14 2.02
N ARG A 113 12.03 -10.05 1.89
CA ARG A 113 12.49 -8.82 1.24
C ARG A 113 13.24 -7.99 2.29
N SER A 114 14.45 -7.54 1.97
CA SER A 114 15.23 -6.64 2.82
C SER A 114 14.66 -5.23 2.81
N ASP A 115 15.05 -4.44 3.80
CA ASP A 115 14.83 -3.00 3.77
C ASP A 115 15.71 -2.36 2.66
N LYS A 116 15.35 -1.14 2.27
CA LYS A 116 16.09 -0.36 1.27
C LYS A 116 17.51 -0.11 1.75
N LEU A 117 18.50 -0.41 0.89
CA LEU A 117 19.93 -0.26 1.19
C LEU A 117 20.40 -1.06 2.43
N GLU A 118 19.62 -2.03 2.89
CA GLU A 118 19.99 -2.87 4.03
C GLU A 118 21.19 -3.74 3.64
N ARG A 119 22.28 -3.66 4.42
CA ARG A 119 23.44 -4.52 4.20
C ARG A 119 23.14 -5.90 4.75
N HIS A 120 23.74 -6.92 4.16
CA HIS A 120 23.56 -8.30 4.59
C HIS A 120 23.85 -8.52 6.08
N ALA A 121 24.89 -7.87 6.64
CA ALA A 121 25.22 -7.97 8.06
C ALA A 121 24.12 -7.39 8.97
N ASP A 122 23.52 -6.26 8.58
CA ASP A 122 22.46 -5.61 9.34
C ASP A 122 21.19 -6.47 9.31
N PHE A 123 20.84 -7.05 8.15
CA PHE A 123 19.75 -8.02 8.01
C PHE A 123 19.94 -9.24 8.92
N MET A 124 21.14 -9.85 8.89
CA MET A 124 21.45 -11.02 9.71
C MET A 124 21.36 -10.71 11.20
N GLN A 125 21.85 -9.54 11.63
CA GLN A 125 21.75 -9.10 13.02
C GLN A 125 20.30 -8.91 13.45
N ARG A 126 19.46 -8.30 12.60
CA ARG A 126 18.02 -8.12 12.88
C ARG A 126 17.28 -9.45 12.98
N MET A 127 17.65 -10.45 12.19
CA MET A 127 17.02 -11.77 12.23
C MET A 127 17.43 -12.65 13.42
N GLN A 128 18.51 -12.29 14.12
CA GLN A 128 19.04 -13.03 15.28
C GLN A 128 18.63 -12.46 16.64
N GLN A 129 18.04 -11.26 16.66
CA GLN A 129 17.47 -10.64 17.88
C GLN A 129 16.10 -11.22 18.18
#